data_AF-A0A4U6WFS9-F1
#
_entry.id   AF-A0A4U6WFS9-F1
#
_cell.length_a   1.000
_cell.length_b   1.000
_cell.length_c   1.000
_cell.angle_alpha   90.00
_cell.angle_beta   90.00
_cell.angle_gamma   90.00
#
_symmetry.space_group_name_H-M   'P 1'
#
loop_
_entity.id
_entity.type
_entity.pdbx_description
1 polymer ?
#
loop_
_entity_poly.entity_id
_entity_poly.type
_entity_poly.pdbx_seq_one_letter_code
_entity_poly.pdbx_strand_id
1 'polypeptide(L)'
;MWKLLKETFILHRSEELRKRVKHYARKQLGESFRRWRGELNDKYLKTGLPPFNEYGSITLSQWDEFVRQKTSPEALALSQRNREFALTNIHKVHLRPGGYRGKIDKWQQDREAAIAARQPDPFEGLDEPRKPTIVDGKPTFSTSKTNQVAEKINNLSKRQRKGEFILNRDKDVLSSALGMKEHGGRVRGVSLKLTIKDGFERDRASYKSHSRYKDDLREATEKALESRFKDFLLATLAE
;
A
#
# COMPACT_ATOMS: atom_id res chain seq x y z
N MET A 1 -8.30 7.55 31.75
CA MET A 1 -7.19 7.58 30.75
C MET A 1 -6.70 9.00 30.44
N TRP A 2 -7.43 9.89 29.73
CA TRP A 2 -6.91 11.25 29.48
C TRP A 2 -6.69 12.05 30.78
N LYS A 3 -7.49 11.78 31.82
CA LYS A 3 -7.25 12.27 33.19
C LYS A 3 -5.92 11.74 33.76
N LEU A 4 -5.73 10.41 33.80
CA LEU A 4 -4.47 9.74 34.19
C LEU A 4 -3.22 10.22 33.40
N LEU A 5 -3.35 10.48 32.10
CA LEU A 5 -2.25 11.03 31.28
C LEU A 5 -1.91 12.48 31.64
N LYS A 6 -2.88 13.28 32.08
CA LYS A 6 -2.64 14.64 32.57
C LYS A 6 -2.04 14.65 33.98
N GLU A 7 -2.27 13.62 34.77
CA GLU A 7 -1.67 13.45 36.09
C GLU A 7 -0.17 13.13 35.99
N THR A 8 0.24 12.44 34.91
CA THR A 8 1.62 12.00 34.69
C THR A 8 2.44 12.94 33.79
N PHE A 9 1.80 13.62 32.82
CA PHE A 9 2.50 14.49 31.87
C PHE A 9 2.05 15.96 31.98
N ILE A 10 3.01 16.87 32.15
CA ILE A 10 2.78 18.32 32.09
C ILE A 10 2.66 18.75 30.63
N LEU A 11 1.43 18.96 30.16
CA LEU A 11 1.15 19.36 28.77
C LEU A 11 1.07 20.89 28.64
N HIS A 12 1.81 21.45 27.69
CA HIS A 12 1.80 22.90 27.39
C HIS A 12 0.39 23.44 27.12
N ARG A 13 0.15 24.74 27.40
CA ARG A 13 -1.19 25.35 27.38
C ARG A 13 -1.77 25.56 25.96
N SER A 14 -0.98 25.34 24.90
CA SER A 14 -1.43 25.48 23.51
C SER A 14 -2.48 24.43 23.14
N GLU A 15 -3.65 24.90 22.71
CA GLU A 15 -4.79 24.05 22.36
C GLU A 15 -4.52 23.17 21.13
N GLU A 16 -3.75 23.65 20.16
CA GLU A 16 -3.34 22.87 18.99
C GLU A 16 -2.42 21.70 19.36
N LEU A 17 -1.45 21.95 20.25
CA LEU A 17 -0.55 20.92 20.74
C LEU A 17 -1.33 19.86 21.51
N ARG A 18 -2.29 20.27 22.36
CA ARG A 18 -3.18 19.35 23.08
C ARG A 18 -3.99 18.47 22.14
N LYS A 19 -4.56 19.03 21.08
CA LYS A 19 -5.29 18.26 20.05
C LYS A 19 -4.38 17.22 19.39
N ARG A 20 -3.15 17.61 19.00
CA ARG A 20 -2.16 16.70 18.40
C ARG A 20 -1.75 15.57 19.36
N VAL A 21 -1.44 15.90 20.62
CA VAL A 21 -1.06 14.91 21.64
C VAL A 21 -2.23 13.95 21.92
N LYS A 22 -3.45 14.45 22.06
CA LYS A 22 -4.64 13.61 22.28
C LYS A 22 -4.89 12.67 21.11
N HIS A 23 -4.74 13.15 19.88
CA HIS A 23 -4.84 12.33 18.68
C HIS A 23 -3.76 11.24 18.67
N TYR A 24 -2.51 11.60 18.94
CA TYR A 24 -1.40 10.65 18.95
C TYR A 24 -1.53 9.60 20.06
N ALA A 25 -1.91 10.00 21.27
CA ALA A 25 -2.14 9.08 22.39
C ALA A 25 -3.22 8.05 22.05
N ARG A 26 -4.35 8.49 21.49
CA ARG A 26 -5.42 7.59 21.03
C ARG A 26 -4.93 6.63 19.95
N LYS A 27 -4.15 7.13 18.99
CA LYS A 27 -3.55 6.30 17.93
C LYS A 27 -2.62 5.23 18.52
N GLN A 28 -1.71 5.62 19.41
CA GLN A 28 -0.78 4.69 20.06
C GLN A 28 -1.51 3.62 20.86
N LEU A 29 -2.58 3.98 21.57
CA LEU A 29 -3.39 3.00 22.30
C LEU A 29 -4.05 1.99 21.37
N GLY A 30 -4.61 2.44 20.24
CA GLY A 30 -5.16 1.53 19.24
C GLY A 30 -4.11 0.59 18.66
N GLU A 31 -2.89 1.08 18.41
CA GLU A 31 -1.77 0.26 17.95
C GLU A 31 -1.31 -0.75 19.01
N SER A 32 -1.14 -0.32 20.25
CA SER A 32 -0.75 -1.18 21.38
C SER A 32 -1.80 -2.25 21.66
N PHE A 33 -3.08 -1.90 21.69
CA PHE A 33 -4.16 -2.86 21.89
C PHE A 33 -4.22 -3.90 20.75
N ARG A 34 -4.03 -3.47 19.50
CA ARG A 34 -3.96 -4.39 18.36
C ARG A 34 -2.76 -5.33 18.45
N ARG A 35 -1.58 -4.84 18.86
CA ARG A 35 -0.39 -5.67 19.07
C ARG A 35 -0.60 -6.68 20.19
N TRP A 36 -1.11 -6.23 21.33
CA TRP A 36 -1.42 -7.07 22.48
C TRP A 36 -2.41 -8.20 22.12
N ARG A 37 -3.48 -7.92 21.38
CA ARG A 37 -4.39 -8.98 20.88
C ARG A 37 -3.71 -9.96 19.92
N GLY A 38 -2.74 -9.50 19.12
CA GLY A 38 -1.95 -10.36 18.25
C GLY A 38 -1.05 -11.29 19.06
N GLU A 39 -0.39 -10.74 20.08
CA GLU A 39 0.45 -11.49 21.01
C GLU A 39 -0.35 -12.54 21.79
N LEU A 40 -1.54 -12.19 22.28
CA LEU A 40 -2.46 -13.14 22.91
C LEU A 40 -2.78 -14.33 21.99
N ASN A 41 -3.06 -14.03 20.72
CA ASN A 41 -3.36 -15.06 19.74
C ASN A 41 -2.14 -15.94 19.44
N ASP A 42 -0.98 -15.33 19.23
CA ASP A 42 0.22 -16.04 18.76
C ASP A 42 0.94 -16.82 19.86
N LYS A 43 1.04 -16.26 21.07
CA LYS A 43 1.76 -16.87 22.19
C LYS A 43 0.94 -17.80 23.07
N TYR A 44 -0.38 -17.61 23.15
CA TYR A 44 -1.25 -18.32 24.10
C TYR A 44 -2.28 -19.19 23.37
N LEU A 45 -3.08 -18.59 22.49
CA LEU A 45 -4.13 -19.34 21.80
C LEU A 45 -3.56 -20.43 20.88
N LYS A 46 -2.53 -20.12 20.09
CA LYS A 46 -1.89 -21.10 19.18
C LYS A 46 -1.04 -22.16 19.90
N THR A 47 -0.51 -21.85 21.07
CA THR A 47 0.32 -22.76 21.87
C THR A 47 -0.50 -23.59 22.86
N GLY A 48 -1.78 -23.24 23.07
CA GLY A 48 -2.67 -23.91 24.01
C GLY A 48 -2.47 -23.49 25.48
N LEU A 49 -1.73 -22.41 25.75
CA LEU A 49 -1.44 -21.93 27.10
C LEU A 49 -2.41 -20.82 27.51
N PRO A 50 -2.90 -20.78 28.76
CA PRO A 50 -3.70 -19.66 29.24
C PRO A 50 -2.81 -18.44 29.57
N PRO A 51 -3.25 -17.20 29.29
CA PRO A 51 -2.45 -16.00 29.50
C PRO A 51 -2.40 -15.50 30.95
N PHE A 52 -3.07 -16.17 31.89
CA PHE A 52 -3.32 -15.64 33.24
C PHE A 52 -2.06 -15.38 34.09
N ASN A 53 -0.97 -16.13 33.85
CA ASN A 53 0.29 -15.93 34.57
C ASN A 53 0.96 -14.59 34.25
N GLU A 54 0.92 -14.17 32.97
CA GLU A 54 1.52 -12.89 32.53
C GLU A 54 0.49 -11.75 32.49
N TYR A 55 -0.77 -12.07 32.22
CA TYR A 55 -1.87 -11.12 32.09
C TYR A 55 -2.97 -11.44 33.10
N GLY A 56 -2.65 -11.31 34.39
CA GLY A 56 -3.56 -11.60 35.51
C GLY A 56 -4.81 -10.70 35.61
N SER A 57 -4.93 -9.69 34.75
CA SER A 57 -6.13 -8.84 34.62
C SER A 57 -7.20 -9.40 33.68
N ILE A 58 -6.90 -10.48 32.94
CA ILE A 58 -7.86 -11.14 32.05
C ILE A 58 -8.67 -12.14 32.87
N THR A 59 -10.00 -11.97 32.88
CA THR A 59 -10.91 -12.94 33.50
C THR A 59 -11.11 -14.17 32.60
N LEU A 60 -11.45 -15.31 33.20
CA LEU A 60 -11.72 -16.55 32.45
C LEU A 60 -12.80 -16.36 31.37
N SER A 61 -13.90 -15.69 31.72
CA SER A 61 -14.98 -15.37 30.78
C SER A 61 -14.52 -14.54 29.58
N GLN A 62 -13.65 -13.54 29.81
CA GLN A 62 -13.06 -12.75 28.72
C GLN A 62 -12.15 -13.58 27.82
N TRP A 63 -11.42 -14.54 28.39
CA TRP A 63 -10.57 -15.45 27.63
C TRP A 63 -11.39 -16.41 26.77
N ASP A 64 -12.44 -17.01 27.32
CA ASP A 64 -13.32 -17.93 26.59
C ASP A 64 -14.04 -17.22 25.44
N GLU A 65 -14.51 -15.99 25.67
CA GLU A 65 -15.08 -15.16 24.60
C GLU A 65 -14.06 -14.89 23.49
N PHE A 66 -12.82 -14.56 23.87
CA PHE A 66 -11.74 -14.32 22.91
C PHE A 66 -11.41 -15.57 22.09
N VAL A 67 -11.31 -16.74 22.73
CA VAL A 67 -11.10 -18.02 22.04
C VAL A 67 -12.24 -18.30 21.08
N ARG A 68 -13.50 -18.15 21.49
CA ARG A 68 -14.67 -18.32 20.61
C ARG A 68 -14.61 -17.41 19.39
N GLN A 69 -14.25 -16.13 19.58
CA GLN A 69 -14.14 -15.18 18.47
C GLN A 69 -13.01 -15.55 17.48
N LYS A 70 -11.90 -16.12 17.97
CA LYS A 70 -10.72 -16.45 17.14
C LYS A 70 -10.81 -17.81 16.46
N THR A 71 -11.51 -18.76 17.07
CA THR A 71 -11.71 -20.13 16.56
C THR A 71 -12.93 -20.24 15.65
N SER A 72 -13.78 -19.21 15.58
CA SER A 72 -14.91 -19.16 14.64
C SER A 72 -14.42 -19.44 13.20
N PRO A 73 -15.14 -20.29 12.42
CA PRO A 73 -14.75 -20.63 11.06
C PRO A 73 -14.66 -19.39 10.16
N GLU A 74 -15.52 -18.39 10.39
CA GLU A 74 -15.47 -17.11 9.67
C GLU A 74 -14.17 -16.35 9.96
N ALA A 75 -13.73 -16.32 11.21
CA ALA A 75 -12.50 -15.62 11.61
C ALA A 75 -11.24 -16.31 11.04
N LEU A 76 -11.23 -17.65 11.02
CA LEU A 76 -10.17 -18.44 10.41
C LEU A 76 -10.11 -18.22 8.90
N ALA A 77 -11.26 -18.29 8.21
CA ALA A 77 -11.35 -18.03 6.78
C ALA A 77 -10.90 -16.62 6.42
N LEU A 78 -11.30 -15.61 7.20
CA LEU A 78 -10.88 -14.23 7.00
C LEU A 78 -9.36 -14.06 7.20
N SER A 79 -8.80 -14.70 8.24
CA SER A 79 -7.36 -14.71 8.50
C SER A 79 -6.57 -15.33 7.35
N GLN A 80 -7.02 -16.50 6.85
CA GLN A 80 -6.41 -17.19 5.73
C GLN A 80 -6.46 -16.36 4.45
N ARG A 81 -7.62 -15.80 4.11
CA ARG A 81 -7.79 -14.92 2.94
C ARG A 81 -6.85 -13.71 3.01
N ASN A 82 -6.72 -13.08 4.17
CA ASN A 82 -5.81 -11.95 4.36
C ASN A 82 -4.34 -12.36 4.23
N ARG A 83 -3.97 -13.58 4.68
CA ARG A 83 -2.62 -14.14 4.50
C ARG A 83 -2.31 -14.40 3.04
N GLU A 84 -3.23 -15.04 2.31
CA GLU A 84 -3.10 -15.28 0.87
C GLU A 84 -2.95 -13.96 0.11
N PHE A 85 -3.80 -12.98 0.40
CA PHE A 85 -3.67 -11.64 -0.19
C PHE A 85 -2.32 -10.99 0.14
N ALA A 86 -1.83 -11.09 1.38
CA ALA A 86 -0.51 -10.57 1.74
C ALA A 86 0.65 -11.27 1.01
N LEU A 87 0.50 -12.56 0.67
CA LEU A 87 1.49 -13.32 -0.10
C LEU A 87 1.47 -12.96 -1.59
N THR A 88 0.31 -12.59 -2.15
CA THR A 88 0.23 -12.10 -3.54
C THR A 88 0.97 -10.78 -3.78
N ASN A 89 1.31 -10.04 -2.72
CA ASN A 89 2.14 -8.85 -2.83
C ASN A 89 3.61 -9.24 -3.12
N ILE A 90 3.97 -9.28 -4.40
CA ILE A 90 5.32 -9.60 -4.89
C ILE A 90 6.28 -8.43 -4.64
N HIS A 91 5.79 -7.19 -4.71
CA HIS A 91 6.61 -5.97 -4.64
C HIS A 91 6.64 -5.40 -3.21
N LYS A 92 7.04 -6.23 -2.23
CA LYS A 92 7.10 -5.80 -0.82
C LYS A 92 8.10 -4.66 -0.63
N VAL A 93 7.69 -3.64 0.12
CA VAL A 93 8.55 -2.49 0.46
C VAL A 93 8.68 -2.36 1.98
N HIS A 94 9.92 -2.28 2.46
CA HIS A 94 10.22 -2.12 3.88
C HIS A 94 10.52 -0.65 4.22
N LEU A 95 9.47 0.16 4.38
CA LEU A 95 9.60 1.61 4.61
C LEU A 95 9.71 2.01 6.08
N ARG A 96 9.63 1.05 7.02
CA ARG A 96 9.47 1.28 8.47
C ARG A 96 8.21 2.12 8.78
N PRO A 97 7.87 2.42 10.05
CA PRO A 97 6.63 3.13 10.39
C PRO A 97 6.49 4.53 9.77
N GLY A 98 7.60 5.16 9.36
CA GLY A 98 7.60 6.47 8.68
C GLY A 98 7.06 6.44 7.24
N GLY A 99 6.96 5.25 6.62
CA GLY A 99 6.48 5.12 5.25
C GLY A 99 7.35 5.87 4.23
N TYR A 100 6.79 6.13 3.05
CA TYR A 100 7.45 6.95 2.02
C TYR A 100 7.71 8.38 2.50
N ARG A 101 6.77 8.98 3.26
CA ARG A 101 6.91 10.36 3.74
C ARG A 101 8.16 10.56 4.59
N GLY A 102 8.45 9.66 5.52
CA GLY A 102 9.68 9.73 6.33
C GLY A 102 10.95 9.32 5.58
N LYS A 103 10.82 8.80 4.36
CA LYS A 103 11.94 8.37 3.52
C LYS A 103 12.31 9.37 2.44
N ILE A 104 11.34 10.13 1.92
CA ILE A 104 11.56 11.15 0.88
C ILE A 104 12.64 12.14 1.31
N ASP A 105 12.50 12.74 2.49
CA ASP A 105 13.48 13.73 3.00
C ASP A 105 14.88 13.11 3.10
N LYS A 106 14.96 11.87 3.60
CA LYS A 106 16.23 11.14 3.69
C LYS A 106 16.83 10.83 2.32
N TRP A 107 16.00 10.46 1.35
CA TRP A 107 16.45 10.14 0.00
C TRP A 107 16.91 11.39 -0.77
N GLN A 108 16.27 12.54 -0.53
CA GLN A 108 16.74 13.82 -1.05
C GLN A 108 18.11 14.19 -0.48
N GLN A 109 18.30 14.05 0.83
CA GLN A 109 19.61 14.27 1.46
C GLN A 109 20.69 13.32 0.94
N ASP A 110 20.37 12.02 0.83
CA ASP A 110 21.30 11.02 0.26
C ASP A 110 21.67 11.37 -1.20
N ARG A 111 20.72 11.89 -1.99
CA ARG A 111 20.94 12.33 -3.38
C ARG A 111 21.84 13.54 -3.46
N GLU A 112 21.55 14.58 -2.67
CA GLU A 112 22.36 15.80 -2.62
C GLU A 112 23.79 15.49 -2.16
N ALA A 113 23.96 14.61 -1.18
CA ALA A 113 25.27 14.15 -0.73
C ALA A 113 26.04 13.39 -1.81
N ALA A 114 25.37 12.53 -2.60
CA ALA A 114 25.99 11.83 -3.72
C ALA A 114 26.47 12.80 -4.82
N ILE A 115 25.63 13.78 -5.18
CA ILE A 115 25.98 14.83 -6.14
C ILE A 115 27.17 15.66 -5.63
N ALA A 116 27.16 16.05 -4.35
CA ALA A 116 28.27 16.77 -3.73
C ALA A 116 29.58 15.97 -3.72
N ALA A 117 29.49 14.65 -3.53
CA ALA A 117 30.61 13.72 -3.60
C ALA A 117 31.05 13.37 -5.04
N ARG A 118 30.44 13.97 -6.08
CA ARG A 118 30.63 13.65 -7.50
C ARG A 118 30.40 12.17 -7.84
N GLN A 119 29.56 11.49 -7.07
CA GLN A 119 29.12 10.13 -7.36
C GLN A 119 27.92 10.16 -8.32
N PRO A 120 27.71 9.12 -9.13
CA PRO A 120 26.51 8.98 -9.95
C PRO A 120 25.24 9.11 -9.10
N ASP A 121 24.26 9.87 -9.58
CA ASP A 121 23.01 10.09 -8.86
C ASP A 121 22.25 8.75 -8.70
N PRO A 122 22.04 8.26 -7.46
CA PRO A 122 21.34 7.00 -7.20
C PRO A 122 19.90 6.95 -7.74
N PHE A 123 19.33 8.11 -8.05
CA PHE A 123 17.95 8.31 -8.47
C PHE A 123 17.84 8.87 -9.89
N GLU A 124 18.94 8.90 -10.66
CA GLU A 124 18.93 9.43 -12.01
C GLU A 124 17.94 8.65 -12.90
N GLY A 125 16.98 9.38 -13.49
CA GLY A 125 15.94 8.78 -14.34
C GLY A 125 14.76 8.15 -13.61
N LEU A 126 14.73 8.17 -12.27
CA LEU A 126 13.59 7.68 -11.48
C LEU A 126 12.69 8.84 -11.05
N ASP A 127 11.45 8.86 -11.58
CA ASP A 127 10.44 9.85 -11.18
C ASP A 127 9.74 9.47 -9.86
N GLU A 128 9.85 8.21 -9.41
CA GLU A 128 9.16 7.70 -8.22
C GLU A 128 10.07 7.43 -7.01
N PRO A 129 9.59 7.70 -5.78
CA PRO A 129 10.40 7.64 -4.58
C PRO A 129 10.48 6.19 -4.10
N ARG A 130 11.31 5.36 -4.73
CA ARG A 130 11.79 4.11 -4.13
C ARG A 130 13.30 4.07 -4.28
N LYS A 131 14.03 4.17 -3.16
CA LYS A 131 15.48 4.01 -3.18
C LYS A 131 15.85 2.62 -3.72
N PRO A 132 16.54 2.56 -4.87
CA PRO A 132 17.11 1.31 -5.37
C PRO A 132 18.38 0.98 -4.59
N THR A 133 18.78 -0.28 -4.63
CA THR A 133 20.14 -0.68 -4.24
C THR A 133 21.03 -0.45 -5.45
N ILE A 134 22.08 0.36 -5.32
CA ILE A 134 23.04 0.54 -6.40
C ILE A 134 23.99 -0.66 -6.38
N VAL A 135 24.01 -1.43 -7.47
CA VAL A 135 25.01 -2.48 -7.72
C VAL A 135 25.64 -2.13 -9.06
N ASP A 136 26.96 -1.99 -9.10
CA ASP A 136 27.74 -1.62 -10.30
C ASP A 136 27.25 -0.34 -11.01
N GLY A 137 26.86 0.67 -10.22
CA GLY A 137 26.36 1.95 -10.74
C GLY A 137 24.93 1.90 -11.31
N LYS A 138 24.25 0.75 -11.27
CA LYS A 138 22.87 0.60 -11.73
C LYS A 138 21.89 0.40 -10.56
N PRO A 139 20.72 1.07 -10.60
CA PRO A 139 19.68 0.86 -9.60
C PRO A 139 19.03 -0.52 -9.76
N THR A 140 19.20 -1.37 -8.76
CA THR A 140 18.64 -2.73 -8.68
C THR A 140 17.72 -2.89 -7.47
N PHE A 141 16.71 -3.75 -7.60
CA PHE A 141 15.79 -4.14 -6.54
C PHE A 141 15.95 -5.63 -6.20
N SER A 142 15.48 -6.00 -5.00
CA SER A 142 15.65 -7.33 -4.41
C SER A 142 14.99 -8.48 -5.18
N THR A 143 14.12 -8.21 -6.14
CA THR A 143 13.36 -9.26 -6.85
C THR A 143 13.39 -8.97 -8.34
N SER A 144 13.73 -9.98 -9.15
CA SER A 144 13.78 -9.87 -10.63
C SER A 144 12.49 -9.27 -11.23
N LYS A 145 11.31 -9.71 -10.76
CA LYS A 145 10.01 -9.14 -11.15
C LYS A 145 9.90 -7.63 -10.89
N THR A 146 10.49 -7.14 -9.79
CA THR A 146 10.50 -5.71 -9.47
C THR A 146 11.45 -4.94 -10.40
N ASN A 147 12.58 -5.53 -10.78
CA ASN A 147 13.49 -4.93 -11.76
C ASN A 147 12.82 -4.78 -13.12
N GLN A 148 12.11 -5.81 -13.59
CA GLN A 148 11.35 -5.74 -14.84
C GLN A 148 10.30 -4.62 -14.82
N VAL A 149 9.59 -4.44 -13.70
CA VAL A 149 8.63 -3.33 -13.53
C VAL A 149 9.35 -1.98 -13.55
N ALA A 150 10.50 -1.85 -12.88
CA ALA A 150 11.27 -0.61 -12.87
C ALA A 150 11.81 -0.24 -14.27
N GLU A 151 12.28 -1.21 -15.04
CA GLU A 151 12.68 -1.01 -16.44
C GLU A 151 11.50 -0.56 -17.31
N LYS A 152 10.32 -1.17 -17.13
CA LYS A 152 9.09 -0.73 -17.79
C LYS A 152 8.71 0.71 -17.43
N ILE A 153 8.80 1.08 -16.15
CA ILE A 153 8.57 2.45 -15.67
C ILE A 153 9.50 3.42 -16.39
N ASN A 154 10.81 3.13 -16.41
CA ASN A 154 11.79 3.99 -17.08
C ASN A 154 11.50 4.16 -18.57
N ASN A 155 11.12 3.08 -19.25
CA ASN A 155 10.76 3.13 -20.67
C ASN A 155 9.49 3.94 -20.92
N LEU A 156 8.45 3.77 -20.09
CA LEU A 156 7.22 4.54 -20.16
C LEU A 156 7.44 6.01 -19.84
N SER A 157 8.23 6.34 -18.80
CA SER A 157 8.62 7.72 -18.49
C SER A 157 9.36 8.38 -19.66
N LYS A 158 10.27 7.66 -20.34
CA LYS A 158 10.92 8.17 -21.57
C LYS A 158 9.92 8.46 -22.68
N ARG A 159 8.96 7.56 -22.93
CA ARG A 159 7.89 7.75 -23.92
C ARG A 159 6.97 8.92 -23.55
N GLN A 160 6.68 9.09 -22.27
CA GLN A 160 5.90 10.22 -21.76
C GLN A 160 6.61 11.55 -21.99
N ARG A 161 7.93 11.63 -21.72
CA ARG A 161 8.74 12.83 -21.99
C ARG A 161 8.79 13.16 -23.49
N LYS A 162 8.74 12.15 -24.36
CA LYS A 162 8.62 12.31 -25.82
C LYS A 162 7.22 12.68 -26.30
N GLY A 163 6.20 12.65 -25.42
CA GLY A 163 4.80 12.89 -25.78
C GLY A 163 4.07 11.69 -26.39
N GLU A 164 4.72 10.54 -26.53
CA GLU A 164 4.11 9.30 -27.08
C GLU A 164 3.16 8.62 -26.08
N PHE A 165 3.36 8.86 -24.78
CA PHE A 165 2.53 8.31 -23.73
C PHE A 165 1.73 9.42 -23.06
N ILE A 166 0.42 9.43 -23.31
CA ILE A 166 -0.51 10.39 -22.73
C ILE A 166 -1.04 9.81 -21.41
N LEU A 167 -0.72 10.48 -20.31
CA LEU A 167 -1.31 10.16 -19.01
C LEU A 167 -2.83 10.35 -19.08
N ASN A 168 -3.56 9.35 -18.63
CA ASN A 168 -5.01 9.42 -18.58
C ASN A 168 -5.51 8.94 -17.21
N ARG A 169 -5.72 9.86 -16.26
CA ARG A 169 -6.14 9.53 -14.90
C ARG A 169 -5.25 8.46 -14.27
N ASP A 170 -5.88 7.35 -13.90
CA ASP A 170 -5.36 6.16 -13.28
C ASP A 170 -4.66 5.20 -14.24
N LYS A 171 -4.63 5.51 -15.55
CA LYS A 171 -3.73 4.91 -16.56
C LYS A 171 -2.45 5.74 -16.66
N ASP A 172 -1.74 5.83 -15.55
CA ASP A 172 -0.44 6.48 -15.44
C ASP A 172 0.73 5.51 -15.73
N VAL A 173 1.97 6.00 -15.59
CA VAL A 173 3.17 5.18 -15.82
C VAL A 173 3.20 3.95 -14.89
N LEU A 174 2.83 4.13 -13.62
CA LEU A 174 2.93 3.10 -12.60
C LEU A 174 1.92 1.97 -12.82
N SER A 175 0.65 2.31 -13.01
CA SER A 175 -0.42 1.36 -13.31
C SER A 175 -0.13 0.58 -14.60
N SER A 176 0.36 1.26 -15.63
CA SER A 176 0.73 0.67 -16.91
C SER A 176 1.92 -0.28 -16.79
N ALA A 177 2.94 0.08 -16.00
CA ALA A 177 4.10 -0.78 -15.76
C ALA A 177 3.77 -2.03 -14.94
N LEU A 178 2.88 -1.90 -13.96
CA LEU A 178 2.38 -3.01 -13.14
C LEU A 178 1.39 -3.90 -13.91
N GLY A 179 0.71 -3.36 -14.94
CA GLY A 179 -0.33 -4.06 -15.69
C GLY A 179 -1.59 -4.32 -14.86
N MET A 180 -1.79 -3.58 -13.78
CA MET A 180 -2.93 -3.71 -12.88
C MET A 180 -3.76 -2.43 -12.89
N LYS A 181 -5.09 -2.58 -12.85
CA LYS A 181 -5.99 -1.44 -12.64
C LYS A 181 -5.73 -0.83 -11.26
N GLU A 182 -5.77 0.49 -11.21
CA GLU A 182 -5.59 1.23 -9.97
C GLU A 182 -6.70 0.92 -8.96
N HIS A 183 -6.37 0.91 -7.67
CA HIS A 183 -7.35 0.62 -6.63
C HIS A 183 -8.31 1.80 -6.43
N GLY A 184 -9.61 1.53 -6.30
CA GLY A 184 -10.62 2.56 -6.05
C GLY A 184 -10.40 3.33 -4.74
N GLY A 185 -10.54 4.65 -4.80
CA GLY A 185 -10.57 5.56 -3.65
C GLY A 185 -9.24 6.20 -3.25
N ARG A 186 -8.08 5.59 -3.50
CA ARG A 186 -6.75 6.15 -3.16
C ARG A 186 -5.74 5.98 -4.30
N VAL A 187 -4.79 6.91 -4.39
CA VAL A 187 -3.68 6.84 -5.36
C VAL A 187 -2.53 6.00 -4.80
N ARG A 188 -2.06 5.05 -5.59
CA ARG A 188 -0.89 4.21 -5.36
C ARG A 188 0.38 5.05 -5.43
N GLY A 189 1.39 4.67 -4.65
CA GLY A 189 2.71 5.29 -4.71
C GLY A 189 2.84 6.68 -4.09
N VAL A 190 1.75 7.46 -3.93
CA VAL A 190 1.85 8.84 -3.42
C VAL A 190 1.63 8.92 -1.91
N SER A 191 0.41 8.69 -1.40
CA SER A 191 0.18 8.61 0.05
C SER A 191 -1.20 8.03 0.39
N LEU A 192 -1.30 7.42 1.58
CA LEU A 192 -2.58 6.88 2.11
C LEU A 192 -3.66 7.96 2.37
N LYS A 193 -3.26 9.24 2.37
CA LYS A 193 -4.10 10.39 2.72
C LYS A 193 -4.69 11.11 1.50
N LEU A 194 -4.16 10.87 0.31
CA LEU A 194 -4.66 11.49 -0.91
C LEU A 194 -5.71 10.60 -1.54
N THR A 195 -6.86 11.19 -1.85
CA THR A 195 -7.88 10.50 -2.64
C THR A 195 -7.46 10.48 -4.11
N ILE A 196 -8.05 9.59 -4.90
CA ILE A 196 -7.84 9.57 -6.37
C ILE A 196 -8.08 10.94 -7.00
N LYS A 197 -9.08 11.66 -6.53
CA LYS A 197 -9.44 12.99 -7.06
C LYS A 197 -8.38 14.05 -6.75
N ASP A 198 -7.67 13.90 -5.64
CA ASP A 198 -6.65 14.86 -5.21
C ASP A 198 -5.27 14.52 -5.83
N GLY A 199 -4.98 13.23 -6.08
CA GLY A 199 -3.74 12.84 -6.75
C GLY A 199 -3.77 13.02 -8.28
N PHE A 200 -4.95 13.00 -8.90
CA PHE A 200 -5.15 13.29 -10.32
C PHE A 200 -5.95 14.58 -10.51
N GLU A 201 -5.38 15.70 -10.05
CA GLU A 201 -6.06 17.00 -9.99
C GLU A 201 -6.55 17.48 -11.36
N ARG A 202 -5.75 17.27 -12.42
CA ARG A 202 -6.11 17.63 -13.81
C ARG A 202 -7.40 16.95 -14.28
N ASP A 203 -7.67 15.76 -13.77
CA ASP A 203 -8.81 14.95 -14.17
C ASP A 203 -9.97 14.99 -13.16
N ARG A 204 -9.91 15.85 -12.14
CA ARG A 204 -10.84 15.86 -11.01
C ARG A 204 -12.31 15.94 -11.42
N ALA A 205 -12.63 16.80 -12.40
CA ALA A 205 -13.99 16.97 -12.92
C ALA A 205 -14.54 15.68 -13.54
N SER A 206 -13.66 14.94 -14.18
CA SER A 206 -14.00 13.78 -14.97
C SER A 206 -14.27 12.53 -14.11
N TYR A 207 -13.85 12.53 -12.82
CA TYR A 207 -14.26 11.52 -11.84
C TYR A 207 -15.70 11.70 -11.32
N LYS A 208 -16.39 12.80 -11.63
CA LYS A 208 -17.82 12.96 -11.30
C LYS A 208 -18.73 12.32 -12.35
N SER A 209 -18.26 12.12 -13.57
CA SER A 209 -19.05 11.55 -14.68
C SER A 209 -18.96 10.02 -14.73
N HIS A 210 -20.09 9.35 -15.00
CA HIS A 210 -20.16 7.90 -15.25
C HIS A 210 -19.82 7.53 -16.71
N SER A 211 -19.34 8.46 -17.54
CA SER A 211 -19.06 8.22 -18.96
C SER A 211 -18.13 7.03 -19.20
N ARG A 212 -16.98 6.97 -18.51
CA ARG A 212 -16.07 5.84 -18.71
C ARG A 212 -16.47 4.51 -18.08
N TYR A 213 -17.46 4.47 -17.18
CA TYR A 213 -18.07 3.17 -16.86
C TYR A 213 -18.79 2.59 -18.09
N LYS A 214 -19.42 3.46 -18.89
CA LYS A 214 -20.04 3.06 -20.15
C LYS A 214 -18.98 2.71 -21.19
N ASP A 215 -17.88 3.46 -21.27
CA ASP A 215 -16.79 3.14 -22.21
C ASP A 215 -16.09 1.82 -21.84
N ASP A 216 -15.77 1.59 -20.56
CA ASP A 216 -15.19 0.33 -20.07
C ASP A 216 -16.13 -0.86 -20.39
N LEU A 217 -17.45 -0.68 -20.23
CA LEU A 217 -18.44 -1.68 -20.62
C LEU A 217 -18.43 -1.96 -22.12
N ARG A 218 -18.37 -0.91 -22.95
CA ARG A 218 -18.30 -1.03 -24.42
C ARG A 218 -17.03 -1.78 -24.85
N GLU A 219 -15.88 -1.37 -24.35
CA GLU A 219 -14.59 -2.02 -24.63
C GLU A 219 -14.60 -3.49 -24.20
N ALA A 220 -15.18 -3.80 -23.03
CA ALA A 220 -15.34 -5.17 -22.57
C ALA A 220 -16.27 -5.99 -23.47
N THR A 221 -17.38 -5.41 -23.94
CA THR A 221 -18.29 -6.08 -24.88
C THR A 221 -17.64 -6.31 -26.25
N GLU A 222 -16.92 -5.34 -26.78
CA GLU A 222 -16.19 -5.45 -28.05
C GLU A 222 -15.12 -6.53 -27.97
N LYS A 223 -14.31 -6.53 -26.90
CA LYS A 223 -13.29 -7.57 -26.68
C LYS A 223 -13.89 -8.96 -26.51
N ALA A 224 -15.05 -9.07 -25.85
CA ALA A 224 -15.77 -10.34 -25.72
C ALA A 224 -16.32 -10.82 -27.08
N LEU A 225 -16.84 -9.91 -27.91
CA LEU A 225 -17.29 -10.20 -29.27
C LEU A 225 -16.12 -10.63 -30.16
N GLU A 226 -14.99 -9.93 -30.13
CA GLU A 226 -13.77 -10.32 -30.86
C GLU A 226 -13.27 -11.70 -30.45
N SER A 227 -13.27 -12.01 -29.15
CA SER A 227 -12.89 -13.34 -28.66
C SER A 227 -13.83 -14.40 -29.23
N ARG A 228 -15.15 -14.19 -29.10
CA ARG A 228 -16.15 -15.13 -29.63
C ARG A 228 -16.04 -15.30 -31.15
N PHE A 229 -15.73 -14.22 -31.86
CA PHE A 229 -15.54 -14.26 -33.31
C PHE A 229 -14.29 -15.04 -33.69
N LYS A 230 -13.17 -14.88 -32.97
CA LYS A 230 -11.97 -15.69 -33.16
C LYS A 230 -12.22 -17.17 -32.87
N ASP A 231 -12.94 -17.48 -31.80
CA ASP A 231 -13.31 -18.85 -31.44
C ASP A 231 -14.20 -19.48 -32.53
N PHE A 232 -15.16 -18.71 -33.06
CA PHE A 232 -16.00 -19.13 -34.19
C PHE A 232 -15.17 -19.45 -35.44
N LEU A 233 -14.25 -18.56 -35.83
CA LEU A 233 -13.38 -18.78 -36.99
C LEU A 233 -12.48 -20.02 -36.83
N LEU A 234 -11.93 -20.23 -35.63
CA LEU A 234 -11.11 -21.41 -35.33
C LEU A 234 -11.93 -22.71 -35.41
N ALA A 235 -13.19 -22.69 -34.98
CA ALA A 235 -14.08 -23.85 -35.09
C ALA A 235 -14.42 -24.18 -36.55
N THR A 236 -14.64 -23.16 -37.39
CA THR A 236 -14.95 -23.36 -38.82
C THR A 236 -13.76 -23.78 -39.68
N LEU A 237 -12.53 -23.59 -39.20
CA LEU A 237 -11.30 -24.03 -39.89
C LEU A 237 -10.83 -25.42 -39.44
N ALA A 238 -11.44 -25.97 -38.38
CA ALA A 238 -11.14 -27.30 -37.84
C ALA A 238 -12.09 -28.40 -38.38
N GLU A 239 -13.12 -28.01 -39.12
CA GLU A 239 -13.96 -28.87 -39.98
C GLU A 239 -13.39 -28.92 -41.41
#